data_AF-A0A1F9G413-F1
#
_entry.id   AF-A0A1F9G413-F1
#
_cell.length_a   1.000
_cell.length_b   1.000
_cell.length_c   1.000
_cell.angle_alpha   90.00
_cell.angle_beta   90.00
_cell.angle_gamma   90.00
#
_symmetry.space_group_name_H-M   'P 1'
#
loop_
_entity.id
_entity.type
_entity.pdbx_description
1 polymer ?
#
loop_
_entity_poly.entity_id
_entity_poly.type
_entity_poly.pdbx_seq_one_letter_code
_entity_poly.pdbx_strand_id
1 'polypeptide(L)'
;MLAASLAVAAVVVAALACLRFPLTSSPGPEAALVLSVVGGVALCLSQAVRAARASPDGYASELSKALVVAGAMLAVFAVVTGVSGWLRPSCAAQRGFLAFLVLAAPVLLLHAAIGTLLGRAIARPGRALVAAIAFLCAAAALLFVRWYRDPSFIVTSHLFVVVAGDLLRGAAMPTDVLGFRLATLGYALAVAFGGAAAWPRIRRVGVAGSSTNTVALWVTAAAAVVVGLIADGASRGDLRPPRAEMESRYSYVKQRGPLVVHADPLAVRPKDVDAVLAEGTLWLDRLAVRLGTKPAGDIHVWLHADRGTAAHFTGAAHVDFALPWRREIHVEGVDVPHRSLGHELAHVVAGELSTAPLRIPSRFVFFHRAAITEGVAVALTPELAANGGLTVKEQAAAMRRAGFAPGTAALFWGCRSSPSRRRAATPPPARSSSRWWRARCPTRRAP
;
A
#
# COMPACT_ATOMS: atom_id res chain seq x y z
N MET A 1 14.30 -23.43 18.21
CA MET A 1 12.88 -23.80 18.00
C MET A 1 11.94 -22.67 18.41
N LEU A 2 12.00 -22.17 19.65
CA LEU A 2 11.10 -21.10 20.15
C LEU A 2 10.90 -19.90 19.20
N ALA A 3 11.96 -19.32 18.64
CA ALA A 3 11.87 -18.16 17.75
C ALA A 3 11.07 -18.44 16.46
N ALA A 4 11.20 -19.65 15.88
CA ALA A 4 10.46 -20.03 14.69
C ALA A 4 8.97 -20.27 15.01
N SER A 5 8.68 -20.88 16.17
CA SER A 5 7.30 -21.07 16.64
C SER A 5 6.58 -19.74 16.86
N LEU A 6 7.26 -18.75 17.45
CA LEU A 6 6.71 -17.39 17.62
C LEU A 6 6.43 -16.72 16.27
N ALA A 7 7.31 -16.91 15.28
CA ALA A 7 7.12 -16.35 13.95
C ALA A 7 5.89 -16.95 13.26
N VAL A 8 5.71 -18.28 13.32
CA VAL A 8 4.51 -18.96 12.79
C VAL A 8 3.25 -18.52 13.55
N ALA A 9 3.32 -18.38 14.88
CA ALA A 9 2.20 -17.89 15.68
C ALA A 9 1.77 -16.47 15.27
N ALA A 10 2.73 -15.56 15.00
CA ALA A 10 2.42 -14.22 14.50
C ALA A 10 1.69 -14.26 13.14
N VAL A 11 2.10 -15.16 12.23
CA VAL A 11 1.44 -15.38 10.94
C VAL A 11 0.02 -15.93 11.11
N VAL A 12 -0.20 -16.85 12.05
CA VAL A 12 -1.54 -17.38 12.37
C VAL A 12 -2.44 -16.26 12.88
N VAL A 13 -1.96 -15.45 13.84
CA VAL A 13 -2.72 -14.30 14.37
C VAL A 13 -3.07 -13.31 13.27
N ALA A 14 -2.12 -12.98 12.39
CA ALA A 14 -2.37 -12.11 11.24
C ALA A 14 -3.39 -12.70 10.26
N ALA A 15 -3.29 -14.00 9.94
CA ALA A 15 -4.25 -14.68 9.07
C ALA A 15 -5.66 -14.66 9.67
N LEU A 16 -5.81 -14.90 10.99
CA LEU A 16 -7.07 -14.83 11.70
C LEU A 16 -7.65 -13.40 11.71
N ALA A 17 -6.81 -12.38 11.87
CA ALA A 17 -7.22 -10.98 11.78
C ALA A 17 -7.71 -10.62 10.37
N CYS A 18 -7.05 -11.13 9.32
CA CYS A 18 -7.46 -10.95 7.92
C CYS A 18 -8.86 -11.49 7.64
N LEU A 19 -9.35 -12.46 8.41
CA LEU A 19 -10.71 -12.99 8.27
C LEU A 19 -11.78 -11.94 8.65
N ARG A 20 -11.42 -10.81 9.25
CA ARG A 20 -12.37 -9.73 9.58
C ARG A 20 -12.61 -8.78 8.42
N PHE A 21 -11.77 -8.80 7.38
CA PHE A 21 -11.84 -7.87 6.26
C PHE A 21 -12.08 -8.61 4.95
N PRO A 22 -13.06 -8.17 4.12
CA PRO A 22 -13.43 -8.88 2.90
C PRO A 22 -12.24 -9.14 1.95
N LEU A 23 -11.41 -8.12 1.70
CA LEU A 23 -10.30 -8.19 0.73
C LEU A 23 -9.16 -9.12 1.16
N THR A 24 -8.90 -9.23 2.47
CA THR A 24 -7.82 -10.09 2.99
C THR A 24 -8.31 -11.48 3.41
N SER A 25 -9.63 -11.72 3.36
CA SER A 25 -10.24 -12.97 3.84
C SER A 25 -10.15 -14.15 2.88
N SER A 26 -9.49 -13.96 1.73
CA SER A 26 -9.16 -14.99 0.74
C SER A 26 -7.70 -14.81 0.25
N PRO A 27 -7.03 -15.87 -0.22
CA PRO A 27 -5.70 -15.78 -0.81
C PRO A 27 -5.77 -14.89 -2.06
N GLY A 28 -5.05 -13.77 -2.02
CA GLY A 28 -5.06 -12.74 -3.04
C GLY A 28 -3.95 -11.72 -2.78
N PRO A 29 -3.84 -10.66 -3.62
CA PRO A 29 -2.82 -9.63 -3.46
C PRO A 29 -2.75 -9.03 -2.06
N GLU A 30 -3.90 -8.64 -1.49
CA GLU A 30 -4.00 -7.96 -0.19
C GLU A 30 -3.55 -8.88 0.95
N ALA A 31 -3.99 -10.15 0.92
CA ALA A 31 -3.53 -11.19 1.83
C ALA A 31 -2.00 -11.40 1.74
N ALA A 32 -1.45 -11.35 0.53
CA ALA A 32 -0.02 -11.48 0.29
C ALA A 32 0.78 -10.31 0.86
N LEU A 33 0.25 -9.08 0.77
CA LEU A 33 0.86 -7.90 1.37
C LEU A 33 0.93 -8.02 2.89
N VAL A 34 -0.15 -8.50 3.53
CA VAL A 34 -0.13 -8.75 4.99
C VAL A 34 0.91 -9.80 5.36
N LEU A 35 0.95 -10.93 4.63
CA LEU A 35 1.94 -11.97 4.89
C LEU A 35 3.37 -11.47 4.64
N SER A 36 3.59 -10.66 3.61
CA SER A 36 4.90 -10.09 3.29
C SER A 36 5.42 -9.22 4.45
N VAL A 37 4.57 -8.33 4.99
CA VAL A 37 4.94 -7.45 6.10
C VAL A 37 5.10 -8.22 7.40
N VAL A 38 4.09 -9.00 7.82
CA VAL A 38 4.14 -9.67 9.13
C VAL A 38 5.05 -10.89 9.10
N GLY A 39 4.85 -11.76 8.10
CA GLY A 39 5.62 -12.99 7.94
C GLY A 39 7.07 -12.73 7.58
N GLY A 40 7.34 -11.79 6.66
CA GLY A 40 8.71 -11.40 6.29
C GLY A 40 9.51 -10.89 7.49
N VAL A 41 8.97 -9.91 8.22
CA VAL A 41 9.61 -9.37 9.43
C VAL A 41 9.83 -10.45 10.48
N ALA A 42 8.79 -11.23 10.83
CA ALA A 42 8.90 -12.28 11.83
C ALA A 42 9.93 -13.36 11.43
N LEU A 43 9.97 -13.72 10.15
CA LEU A 43 10.94 -14.67 9.61
C LEU A 43 12.36 -14.11 9.73
N CYS A 44 12.64 -12.90 9.24
CA CYS A 44 13.97 -12.28 9.32
C CYS A 44 14.51 -12.25 10.77
N LEU A 45 13.69 -11.76 11.72
CA LEU A 45 14.06 -11.68 13.13
C LEU A 45 14.33 -13.07 13.74
N SER A 46 13.44 -14.04 13.48
CA SER A 46 13.60 -15.41 13.99
C SER A 46 14.85 -16.09 13.43
N GLN A 47 15.16 -15.84 12.15
CA GLN A 47 16.32 -16.42 11.48
C GLN A 47 17.63 -15.77 11.90
N ALA A 48 17.65 -14.45 12.13
CA ALA A 48 18.82 -13.76 12.69
C ALA A 48 19.21 -14.37 14.05
N VAL A 49 18.25 -14.60 14.93
CA VAL A 49 18.51 -15.24 16.24
C VAL A 49 18.94 -16.69 16.10
N ARG A 50 18.30 -17.47 15.20
CA ARG A 50 18.62 -18.90 15.02
C ARG A 50 20.01 -19.09 14.43
N ALA A 51 20.30 -18.42 13.33
CA ALA A 51 21.57 -18.54 12.61
C ALA A 51 22.76 -18.01 13.43
N ALA A 52 22.54 -17.06 14.35
CA ALA A 52 23.56 -16.56 15.26
C ALA A 52 24.02 -17.56 16.33
N ARG A 53 23.28 -18.65 16.58
CA ARG A 53 23.65 -19.66 17.59
C ARG A 53 24.68 -20.68 17.10
N ALA A 54 25.45 -20.33 16.07
CA ALA A 54 26.57 -21.09 15.53
C ALA A 54 26.31 -22.60 15.37
N SER A 55 25.68 -22.99 14.27
CA SER A 55 25.72 -24.40 13.83
C SER A 55 26.94 -24.65 12.92
N PRO A 56 27.67 -25.77 13.07
CA PRO A 56 28.71 -26.20 12.11
C PRO A 56 28.15 -26.50 10.71
N ASP A 57 26.84 -26.56 10.53
CA ASP A 57 26.18 -26.97 9.28
C ASP A 57 26.33 -25.99 8.09
N GLY A 58 27.02 -24.85 8.26
CA GLY A 58 27.19 -23.81 7.23
C GLY A 58 25.93 -22.97 6.95
N TYR A 59 26.04 -21.94 6.13
CA TYR A 59 24.92 -21.02 5.82
C TYR A 59 23.77 -21.73 5.09
N ALA A 60 24.07 -22.57 4.11
CA ALA A 60 23.06 -23.24 3.28
C ALA A 60 22.09 -24.12 4.09
N SER A 61 22.58 -24.79 5.14
CA SER A 61 21.74 -25.60 6.03
C SER A 61 20.83 -24.74 6.91
N GLU A 62 21.32 -23.59 7.39
CA GLU A 62 20.47 -22.66 8.13
C GLU A 62 19.43 -21.99 7.21
N LEU A 63 19.79 -21.69 5.96
CA LEU A 63 18.84 -21.18 4.98
C LEU A 63 17.78 -22.24 4.64
N SER A 64 18.14 -23.51 4.42
CA SER A 64 17.14 -24.55 4.11
C SER A 64 16.12 -24.73 5.24
N LYS A 65 16.58 -24.73 6.50
CA LYS A 65 15.70 -24.72 7.68
C LYS A 65 14.83 -23.45 7.74
N ALA A 66 15.26 -22.33 7.15
CA ALA A 66 14.47 -21.09 7.08
C ALA A 66 13.40 -21.18 5.99
N LEU A 67 13.74 -21.79 4.84
CA LEU A 67 12.81 -22.07 3.75
C LEU A 67 11.66 -22.99 4.19
N VAL A 68 11.94 -24.00 5.02
CA VAL A 68 10.88 -24.85 5.60
C VAL A 68 9.91 -24.02 6.44
N VAL A 69 10.42 -23.09 7.26
CA VAL A 69 9.56 -22.19 8.06
C VAL A 69 8.78 -21.24 7.15
N ALA A 70 9.41 -20.68 6.12
CA ALA A 70 8.75 -19.82 5.14
C ALA A 70 7.61 -20.56 4.41
N GLY A 71 7.86 -21.79 3.96
CA GLY A 71 6.86 -22.65 3.33
C GLY A 71 5.70 -22.97 4.27
N ALA A 72 5.99 -23.26 5.54
CA ALA A 72 4.96 -23.47 6.55
C ALA A 72 4.11 -22.21 6.80
N MET A 73 4.73 -21.03 6.90
CA MET A 73 4.01 -19.75 7.03
C MET A 73 3.09 -19.49 5.83
N LEU A 74 3.60 -19.70 4.62
CA LEU A 74 2.86 -19.52 3.37
C LEU A 74 1.66 -20.47 3.32
N ALA A 75 1.88 -21.76 3.61
CA ALA A 75 0.83 -22.77 3.64
C ALA A 75 -0.24 -22.47 4.69
N VAL A 76 0.16 -22.16 5.93
CA VAL A 76 -0.79 -21.84 7.02
C VAL A 76 -1.63 -20.62 6.67
N PHE A 77 -1.00 -19.55 6.19
CA PHE A 77 -1.74 -18.33 5.82
C PHE A 77 -2.71 -18.59 4.66
N ALA A 78 -2.25 -19.31 3.63
CA ALA A 78 -3.06 -19.68 2.47
C ALA A 78 -4.24 -20.60 2.84
N VAL A 79 -4.03 -21.56 3.76
CA VAL A 79 -5.11 -22.45 4.23
C VAL A 79 -6.13 -21.67 5.06
N VAL A 80 -5.70 -20.86 6.03
CA VAL A 80 -6.61 -20.10 6.90
C VAL A 80 -7.47 -19.14 6.08
N THR A 81 -6.85 -18.36 5.19
CA THR A 81 -7.58 -17.43 4.31
C THR A 81 -8.35 -18.18 3.22
N GLY A 82 -7.83 -19.29 2.69
CA GLY A 82 -8.51 -20.12 1.69
C GLY A 82 -9.81 -20.73 2.20
N VAL A 83 -9.78 -21.34 3.38
CA VAL A 83 -10.97 -21.90 4.05
C VAL A 83 -12.01 -20.81 4.29
N SER A 84 -11.60 -19.64 4.79
CA SER A 84 -12.52 -18.51 4.95
C SER A 84 -13.12 -18.04 3.62
N GLY A 85 -12.30 -17.91 2.57
CA GLY A 85 -12.73 -17.52 1.24
C GLY A 85 -13.68 -18.53 0.58
N TRP A 86 -13.63 -19.80 0.99
CA TRP A 86 -14.55 -20.85 0.55
C TRP A 86 -15.87 -20.83 1.35
N LEU A 87 -15.78 -20.60 2.67
CA LEU A 87 -16.95 -20.50 3.55
C LEU A 87 -17.77 -19.22 3.35
N ARG A 88 -17.18 -18.18 2.74
CA ARG A 88 -17.83 -16.91 2.45
C ARG A 88 -18.02 -16.75 0.96
N PRO A 89 -19.15 -16.20 0.49
CA PRO A 89 -19.34 -15.91 -0.93
C PRO A 89 -18.29 -14.88 -1.40
N SER A 90 -17.19 -15.35 -1.97
CA SER A 90 -16.20 -14.51 -2.64
C SER A 90 -16.42 -14.59 -4.15
N CYS A 91 -16.47 -13.42 -4.78
CA CYS A 91 -16.69 -13.29 -6.21
C CYS A 91 -15.49 -13.89 -7.03
N ALA A 92 -14.36 -14.28 -6.38
CA ALA A 92 -13.20 -14.91 -7.04
C ALA A 92 -12.28 -15.75 -6.10
N ALA A 93 -12.83 -16.67 -5.29
CA ALA A 93 -12.08 -17.40 -4.25
C ALA A 93 -10.77 -18.10 -4.69
N GLN A 94 -10.69 -18.58 -5.95
CA GLN A 94 -9.52 -19.33 -6.44
C GLN A 94 -8.54 -18.53 -7.30
N ARG A 95 -8.94 -17.37 -7.82
CA ARG A 95 -8.12 -16.62 -8.79
C ARG A 95 -6.93 -15.89 -8.16
N GLY A 96 -6.94 -15.69 -6.85
CA GLY A 96 -5.91 -14.92 -6.14
C GLY A 96 -4.70 -15.73 -5.66
N PHE A 97 -4.70 -17.06 -5.77
CA PHE A 97 -3.59 -17.89 -5.26
C PHE A 97 -2.25 -17.64 -5.95
N LEU A 98 -2.23 -17.56 -7.28
CA LEU A 98 -1.00 -17.27 -8.02
C LEU A 98 -0.46 -15.89 -7.64
N ALA A 99 -1.34 -14.88 -7.60
CA ALA A 99 -1.00 -13.54 -7.15
C ALA A 99 -0.42 -13.54 -5.72
N PHE A 100 -1.02 -14.33 -4.83
CA PHE A 100 -0.56 -14.50 -3.46
C PHE A 100 0.86 -15.08 -3.39
N LEU A 101 1.14 -16.15 -4.14
CA LEU A 101 2.47 -16.77 -4.18
C LEU A 101 3.51 -15.83 -4.77
N VAL A 102 3.22 -15.21 -5.92
CA VAL A 102 4.12 -14.28 -6.62
C VAL A 102 4.48 -13.09 -5.73
N LEU A 103 3.54 -12.56 -4.96
CA LEU A 103 3.78 -11.40 -4.12
C LEU A 103 4.47 -11.74 -2.80
N ALA A 104 4.12 -12.85 -2.15
CA ALA A 104 4.62 -13.17 -0.81
C ALA A 104 5.90 -14.01 -0.82
N ALA A 105 6.02 -15.01 -1.71
CA ALA A 105 7.13 -15.98 -1.65
C ALA A 105 8.51 -15.33 -1.88
N PRO A 106 8.72 -14.42 -2.87
CA PRO A 106 10.00 -13.75 -3.04
C PRO A 106 10.40 -12.90 -1.83
N VAL A 107 9.43 -12.25 -1.18
CA VAL A 107 9.66 -11.45 0.03
C VAL A 107 10.09 -12.35 1.19
N LEU A 108 9.37 -13.45 1.44
CA LEU A 108 9.74 -14.40 2.49
C LEU A 108 11.15 -15.01 2.26
N LEU A 109 11.48 -15.34 1.01
CA LEU A 109 12.81 -15.84 0.65
C LEU A 109 13.90 -14.81 0.94
N LEU A 110 13.67 -13.55 0.56
CA LEU A 110 14.62 -12.45 0.83
C LEU A 110 14.83 -12.26 2.34
N HIS A 111 13.77 -12.29 3.14
CA HIS A 111 13.86 -12.19 4.60
C HIS A 111 14.58 -13.38 5.24
N ALA A 112 14.34 -14.59 4.73
CA ALA A 112 15.04 -15.79 5.18
C ALA A 112 16.55 -15.66 4.94
N ALA A 113 16.94 -15.21 3.74
CA ALA A 113 18.33 -15.03 3.36
C ALA A 113 19.00 -13.92 4.18
N ILE A 114 18.39 -12.74 4.28
CA ILE A 114 18.93 -11.61 5.08
C ILE A 114 19.02 -11.97 6.56
N GLY A 115 17.98 -12.57 7.14
CA GLY A 115 18.00 -12.99 8.54
C GLY A 115 19.13 -14.00 8.80
N THR A 116 19.31 -14.98 7.91
CA THR A 116 20.40 -15.96 8.02
C THR A 116 21.77 -15.29 7.91
N LEU A 117 21.93 -14.34 6.99
CA LEU A 117 23.16 -13.58 6.77
C LEU A 117 23.54 -12.77 8.03
N LEU A 118 22.60 -11.99 8.55
CA LEU A 118 22.82 -11.18 9.76
C LEU A 118 23.15 -12.05 10.97
N GLY A 119 22.45 -13.17 11.14
CA GLY A 119 22.73 -14.12 12.21
C GLY A 119 24.15 -14.68 12.13
N ARG A 120 24.56 -15.14 10.94
CA ARG A 120 25.92 -15.68 10.70
C ARG A 120 27.01 -14.62 10.88
N ALA A 121 26.82 -13.43 10.35
CA ALA A 121 27.81 -12.35 10.42
C ALA A 121 28.05 -11.88 11.87
N ILE A 122 27.01 -11.84 12.70
CA ILE A 122 27.10 -11.28 14.06
C ILE A 122 27.45 -12.35 15.11
N ALA A 123 27.04 -13.62 14.89
CA ALA A 123 27.33 -14.79 15.72
C ALA A 123 26.96 -14.65 17.22
N ARG A 124 26.17 -13.64 17.58
CA ARG A 124 25.63 -13.41 18.93
C ARG A 124 24.14 -13.10 18.83
N PRO A 125 23.23 -13.94 19.38
CA PRO A 125 21.80 -13.85 19.10
C PRO A 125 21.16 -12.52 19.49
N GLY A 126 21.54 -11.94 20.63
CA GLY A 126 21.03 -10.64 21.07
C GLY A 126 21.44 -9.50 20.12
N ARG A 127 22.71 -9.46 19.72
CA ARG A 127 23.21 -8.45 18.78
C ARG A 127 22.64 -8.66 17.37
N ALA A 128 22.47 -9.91 16.94
CA ALA A 128 21.86 -10.24 15.65
C ALA A 128 20.40 -9.79 15.58
N LEU A 129 19.63 -9.98 16.67
CA LEU A 129 18.27 -9.48 16.77
C LEU A 129 18.23 -7.95 16.66
N VAL A 130 19.07 -7.25 17.42
CA VAL A 130 19.14 -5.78 17.38
C VAL A 130 19.50 -5.29 15.97
N ALA A 131 20.49 -5.91 15.32
CA ALA A 131 20.87 -5.56 13.96
C ALA A 131 19.75 -5.81 12.95
N ALA A 132 19.01 -6.92 13.07
CA ALA A 132 17.87 -7.21 12.22
C ALA A 132 16.72 -6.20 12.44
N ILE A 133 16.45 -5.80 13.68
CA ILE A 133 15.48 -4.73 14.00
C ILE A 133 15.94 -3.42 13.38
N ALA A 134 17.20 -3.01 13.60
CA ALA A 134 17.75 -1.77 13.06
C ALA A 134 17.68 -1.74 11.52
N PHE A 135 18.04 -2.84 10.87
CA PHE A 135 17.93 -3.00 9.41
C PHE A 135 16.49 -2.82 8.92
N LEU A 136 15.52 -3.51 9.53
CA LEU A 136 14.11 -3.41 9.13
C LEU A 136 13.53 -2.02 9.41
N CYS A 137 13.88 -1.39 10.54
CA CYS A 137 13.48 -0.02 10.86
C CYS A 137 14.07 0.99 9.87
N ALA A 138 15.35 0.85 9.50
CA ALA A 138 15.98 1.71 8.50
C ALA A 138 15.31 1.55 7.12
N ALA A 139 15.00 0.31 6.71
CA ALA A 139 14.28 0.05 5.48
C ALA A 139 12.86 0.65 5.48
N ALA A 140 12.13 0.52 6.60
CA ALA A 140 10.80 1.09 6.76
C ALA A 140 10.82 2.62 6.78
N ALA A 141 11.81 3.23 7.45
CA ALA A 141 12.01 4.67 7.46
C ALA A 141 12.33 5.21 6.06
N LEU A 142 13.19 4.52 5.30
CA LEU A 142 13.49 4.90 3.91
C LEU A 142 12.24 4.80 3.03
N LEU A 143 11.43 3.74 3.17
CA LEU A 143 10.16 3.62 2.47
C LEU A 143 9.23 4.78 2.82
N PHE A 144 9.11 5.12 4.11
CA PHE A 144 8.29 6.25 4.56
C PHE A 144 8.79 7.58 4.01
N VAL A 145 10.09 7.86 4.05
CA VAL A 145 10.66 9.10 3.50
C VAL A 145 10.39 9.20 2.00
N ARG A 146 10.52 8.11 1.26
CA ARG A 146 10.20 8.06 -0.18
C ARG A 146 8.72 8.30 -0.44
N TRP A 147 7.83 7.72 0.36
CA TRP A 147 6.39 7.95 0.24
C TRP A 147 6.00 9.37 0.65
N TYR A 148 6.58 9.91 1.72
CA TYR A 148 6.30 11.28 2.18
C TYR A 148 6.73 12.34 1.15
N ARG A 149 7.79 12.05 0.39
CA ARG A 149 8.35 12.94 -0.64
C ARG A 149 7.74 12.79 -2.02
N ASP A 150 7.05 11.68 -2.34
CA ASP A 150 6.45 11.45 -3.64
C ASP A 150 4.93 11.30 -3.54
N PRO A 151 4.15 12.05 -4.35
CA PRO A 151 2.69 12.09 -4.25
C PRO A 151 2.06 10.87 -4.92
N SER A 152 2.18 9.70 -4.31
CA SER A 152 1.60 8.49 -4.91
C SER A 152 1.01 7.51 -3.89
N PHE A 153 -0.03 6.84 -4.33
CA PHE A 153 -0.54 5.58 -3.78
C PHE A 153 0.34 4.39 -4.19
N ILE A 154 1.38 4.65 -4.98
CA ILE A 154 2.33 3.65 -5.45
C ILE A 154 3.41 3.47 -4.38
N VAL A 155 3.37 2.34 -3.68
CA VAL A 155 4.33 2.01 -2.63
C VAL A 155 5.06 0.74 -3.02
N THR A 156 6.33 0.85 -3.41
CA THR A 156 7.15 -0.27 -3.85
C THR A 156 8.30 -0.55 -2.87
N SER A 157 8.40 -1.79 -2.42
CA SER A 157 9.47 -2.29 -1.56
C SER A 157 9.70 -3.78 -1.80
N HIS A 158 10.97 -4.15 -1.98
CA HIS A 158 11.40 -5.55 -2.01
C HIS A 158 11.23 -6.23 -0.63
N LEU A 159 11.17 -5.44 0.46
CA LEU A 159 11.10 -5.97 1.83
C LEU A 159 9.69 -5.95 2.44
N PHE A 160 8.79 -5.08 2.00
CA PHE A 160 7.51 -4.94 2.70
C PHE A 160 6.32 -5.16 1.78
N VAL A 161 6.08 -4.22 0.88
CA VAL A 161 4.82 -4.10 0.17
C VAL A 161 5.07 -3.67 -1.27
N VAL A 162 4.22 -4.13 -2.19
CA VAL A 162 4.12 -3.57 -3.54
C VAL A 162 2.65 -3.22 -3.76
N VAL A 163 2.37 -1.93 -3.77
CA VAL A 163 1.08 -1.34 -4.12
C VAL A 163 1.31 -0.58 -5.42
N ALA A 164 0.74 -1.07 -6.52
CA ALA A 164 0.88 -0.46 -7.85
C ALA A 164 -0.24 0.55 -8.16
N GLY A 165 -1.14 0.84 -7.20
CA GLY A 165 -2.25 1.77 -7.37
C GLY A 165 -3.44 1.44 -6.48
N ASP A 166 -4.63 1.88 -6.92
CA ASP A 166 -5.89 1.74 -6.19
C ASP A 166 -6.24 0.27 -5.86
N LEU A 167 -5.95 -0.12 -4.61
CA LEU A 167 -6.21 -1.45 -4.05
C LEU A 167 -7.71 -1.77 -3.96
N LEU A 168 -8.60 -0.78 -3.98
CA LEU A 168 -10.00 -0.96 -3.60
C LEU A 168 -10.86 -1.61 -4.69
N ARG A 169 -10.36 -1.71 -5.93
CA ARG A 169 -11.11 -2.29 -7.05
C ARG A 169 -10.64 -3.67 -7.51
N GLY A 170 -9.68 -4.30 -6.81
CA GLY A 170 -9.21 -5.64 -7.15
C GLY A 170 -8.65 -5.71 -8.58
N ALA A 171 -7.84 -4.71 -8.96
CA ALA A 171 -7.23 -4.66 -10.27
C ALA A 171 -6.38 -5.92 -10.54
N ALA A 172 -6.31 -6.32 -11.81
CA ALA A 172 -5.38 -7.36 -12.22
C ALA A 172 -3.95 -6.95 -11.86
N MET A 173 -3.12 -7.94 -11.51
CA MET A 173 -1.71 -7.69 -11.22
C MET A 173 -1.00 -7.19 -12.50
N PRO A 174 -0.43 -5.97 -12.51
CA PRO A 174 0.36 -5.50 -13.63
C PRO A 174 1.55 -6.43 -13.87
N THR A 175 1.97 -6.59 -15.13
CA THR A 175 3.17 -7.36 -15.51
C THR A 175 4.43 -6.82 -14.82
N ASP A 176 4.46 -5.53 -14.53
CA ASP A 176 5.61 -4.86 -13.94
C ASP A 176 5.75 -5.24 -12.47
N VAL A 177 4.66 -5.57 -11.79
CA VAL A 177 4.70 -6.15 -10.44
C VAL A 177 5.38 -7.52 -10.46
N LEU A 178 5.15 -8.31 -11.51
CA LEU A 178 5.83 -9.60 -11.67
C LEU A 178 7.33 -9.39 -11.89
N GLY A 179 7.74 -8.49 -12.80
CA GLY A 179 9.15 -8.16 -13.01
C GLY A 179 9.84 -7.63 -11.75
N PHE A 180 9.16 -6.78 -10.97
CA PHE A 180 9.66 -6.31 -9.67
C PHE A 180 9.80 -7.44 -8.62
N ARG A 181 8.92 -8.45 -8.66
CA ARG A 181 9.03 -9.64 -7.81
C ARG A 181 10.08 -10.62 -8.29
N LEU A 182 10.33 -10.71 -9.59
CA LEU A 182 11.49 -11.41 -10.14
C LEU A 182 12.80 -10.75 -9.70
N ALA A 183 12.86 -9.42 -9.67
CA ALA A 183 13.99 -8.70 -9.09
C ALA A 183 14.19 -9.02 -7.61
N THR A 184 13.10 -9.05 -6.84
CA THR A 184 13.11 -9.45 -5.42
C THR A 184 13.69 -10.86 -5.24
N LEU A 185 13.31 -11.80 -6.11
CA LEU A 185 13.85 -13.15 -6.15
C LEU A 185 15.36 -13.15 -6.50
N GLY A 186 15.78 -12.37 -7.49
CA GLY A 186 17.18 -12.19 -7.85
C GLY A 186 18.04 -11.72 -6.67
N TYR A 187 17.58 -10.69 -5.95
CA TYR A 187 18.24 -10.21 -4.73
C TYR A 187 18.28 -11.28 -3.63
N ALA A 188 17.21 -12.05 -3.47
CA ALA A 188 17.17 -13.11 -2.47
C ALA A 188 18.16 -14.24 -2.79
N LEU A 189 18.26 -14.63 -4.07
CA LEU A 189 19.25 -15.60 -4.56
C LEU A 189 20.67 -15.06 -4.39
N ALA A 190 20.93 -13.80 -4.70
CA ALA A 190 22.22 -13.17 -4.49
C ALA A 190 22.68 -13.27 -3.03
N VAL A 191 21.81 -12.92 -2.07
CA VAL A 191 22.11 -13.04 -0.64
C VAL A 191 22.29 -14.51 -0.23
N ALA A 192 21.47 -15.41 -0.78
CA ALA A 192 21.57 -16.85 -0.50
C ALA A 192 22.91 -17.45 -0.95
N PHE A 193 23.31 -17.22 -2.21
CA PHE A 193 24.54 -17.77 -2.76
C PHE A 193 25.78 -17.09 -2.18
N GLY A 194 25.77 -15.77 -1.98
CA GLY A 194 26.86 -15.05 -1.33
C GLY A 194 27.06 -15.50 0.12
N GLY A 195 25.98 -15.70 0.87
CA GLY A 195 26.03 -16.28 2.21
C GLY A 195 26.57 -17.72 2.23
N ALA A 196 26.16 -18.56 1.27
CA ALA A 196 26.68 -19.92 1.15
C ALA A 196 28.19 -19.95 0.82
N ALA A 197 28.66 -19.00 0.01
CA ALA A 197 30.08 -18.84 -0.33
C ALA A 197 30.91 -18.35 0.87
N ALA A 198 30.38 -17.41 1.66
CA ALA A 198 31.07 -16.82 2.81
C ALA A 198 31.15 -17.76 4.03
N TRP A 199 30.17 -18.64 4.22
CA TRP A 199 30.16 -19.63 5.31
C TRP A 199 29.87 -21.04 4.80
N PRO A 200 30.84 -21.67 4.10
CA PRO A 200 30.72 -23.04 3.64
C PRO A 200 30.59 -24.01 4.82
N ARG A 201 30.03 -25.19 4.57
CA ARG A 201 29.91 -26.23 5.60
C ARG A 201 31.30 -26.72 5.99
N ILE A 202 31.66 -26.61 7.27
CA ILE A 202 32.92 -27.14 7.78
C ILE A 202 32.78 -28.67 7.79
N ARG A 203 33.47 -29.35 6.87
CA ARG A 203 33.51 -30.82 6.85
C ARG A 203 34.52 -31.32 7.87
N ARG A 204 34.13 -32.34 8.64
CA ARG A 204 35.11 -33.19 9.32
C ARG A 204 35.85 -34.00 8.25
N VAL A 205 37.17 -33.92 8.26
CA VAL A 205 38.09 -34.63 7.36
C VAL A 205 37.76 -36.13 7.46
N GLY A 206 37.39 -36.80 6.34
CA GLY A 206 37.17 -38.25 6.39
C GLY A 206 36.47 -38.94 5.22
N VAL A 207 35.64 -38.26 4.40
CA VAL A 207 34.96 -38.91 3.26
C VAL A 207 34.96 -37.99 2.05
N ALA A 208 35.40 -38.53 0.90
CA ALA A 208 35.49 -37.88 -0.40
C ALA A 208 34.18 -37.14 -0.73
N GLY A 209 34.17 -35.85 -0.44
CA GLY A 209 33.00 -35.03 -0.62
C GLY A 209 33.30 -33.96 -1.66
N SER A 210 32.34 -33.72 -2.55
CA SER A 210 32.43 -32.66 -3.56
C SER A 210 32.82 -31.34 -2.88
N SER A 211 33.95 -30.75 -3.30
CA SER A 211 34.37 -29.42 -2.88
C SER A 211 33.32 -28.44 -3.38
N THR A 212 32.60 -27.77 -2.48
CA THR A 212 31.74 -26.66 -2.89
C THR A 212 32.62 -25.58 -3.51
N ASN A 213 32.54 -25.45 -4.83
CA ASN A 213 33.30 -24.47 -5.59
C ASN A 213 32.82 -23.07 -5.20
N THR A 214 33.53 -22.44 -4.27
CA THR A 214 33.18 -21.14 -3.68
C THR A 214 33.17 -20.04 -4.73
N VAL A 215 34.03 -20.14 -5.75
CA VAL A 215 34.06 -19.20 -6.88
C VAL A 215 32.75 -19.28 -7.66
N ALA A 216 32.27 -20.48 -7.97
CA ALA A 216 31.00 -20.66 -8.67
C ALA A 216 29.81 -20.06 -7.90
N LEU A 217 29.81 -20.14 -6.56
CA LEU A 217 28.77 -19.54 -5.73
C LEU A 217 28.81 -18.00 -5.78
N TRP A 218 30.00 -17.39 -5.72
CA TRP A 218 30.15 -15.93 -5.86
C TRP A 218 29.75 -15.45 -7.25
N VAL A 219 30.14 -16.15 -8.32
CA VAL A 219 29.72 -15.84 -9.69
C VAL A 219 28.20 -15.92 -9.83
N THR A 220 27.58 -16.95 -9.25
CA THR A 220 26.11 -17.09 -9.26
C THR A 220 25.43 -15.97 -8.48
N ALA A 221 26.00 -15.57 -7.33
CA ALA A 221 25.48 -14.45 -6.55
C ALA A 221 25.56 -13.14 -7.35
N ALA A 222 26.69 -12.87 -8.00
CA ALA A 222 26.87 -11.69 -8.85
C ALA A 222 25.90 -11.68 -10.04
N ALA A 223 25.73 -12.81 -10.73
CA ALA A 223 24.77 -12.95 -11.81
C ALA A 223 23.32 -12.69 -11.32
N ALA A 224 22.95 -13.20 -10.14
CA ALA A 224 21.65 -12.95 -9.55
C ALA A 224 21.42 -11.47 -9.18
N VAL A 225 22.46 -10.74 -8.74
CA VAL A 225 22.39 -9.28 -8.55
C VAL A 225 22.14 -8.58 -9.88
N VAL A 226 22.89 -8.93 -10.93
CA VAL A 226 22.75 -8.31 -12.26
C VAL A 226 21.35 -8.55 -12.82
N VAL A 227 20.85 -9.79 -12.79
CA VAL A 227 19.48 -10.12 -13.21
C VAL A 227 18.46 -9.36 -12.35
N GLY A 228 18.69 -9.27 -11.04
CA GLY A 228 17.87 -8.50 -10.12
C GLY A 228 17.78 -7.03 -10.50
N LEU A 229 18.92 -6.38 -10.76
CA LEU A 229 19.02 -4.98 -11.17
C LEU A 229 18.35 -4.71 -12.52
N ILE A 230 18.52 -5.61 -13.50
CA ILE A 230 17.90 -5.48 -14.82
C ILE A 230 16.37 -5.59 -14.70
N ALA A 231 15.87 -6.60 -13.99
CA ALA A 231 14.43 -6.78 -13.79
C ALA A 231 13.82 -5.62 -13.00
N ASP A 232 14.53 -5.11 -11.99
CA ASP A 232 14.12 -3.97 -11.19
C ASP A 232 14.07 -2.68 -12.01
N GLY A 233 15.11 -2.41 -12.81
CA GLY A 233 15.15 -1.26 -13.71
C GLY A 233 14.03 -1.28 -14.74
N ALA A 234 13.80 -2.44 -15.37
CA ALA A 234 12.74 -2.61 -16.36
C ALA A 234 11.33 -2.41 -15.76
N SER A 235 11.10 -2.86 -14.53
CA SER A 235 9.78 -2.73 -13.90
C SER A 235 9.54 -1.40 -13.18
N ARG A 236 10.59 -0.72 -12.72
CA ARG A 236 10.43 0.50 -11.90
C ARG A 236 9.87 1.68 -12.67
N GLY A 237 10.26 1.86 -13.94
CA GLY A 237 9.76 2.97 -14.77
C GLY A 237 8.24 2.94 -14.87
N ASP A 238 7.69 1.78 -15.22
CA ASP A 238 6.24 1.62 -15.40
C ASP A 238 5.49 1.55 -14.07
N LEU A 239 6.07 0.93 -13.04
CA LEU A 239 5.43 0.87 -11.72
C LEU A 239 5.41 2.20 -11.00
N ARG A 240 6.46 3.01 -11.12
CA ARG A 240 6.63 4.25 -10.36
C ARG A 240 7.39 5.26 -11.23
N PRO A 241 6.68 5.98 -12.11
CA PRO A 241 7.26 7.07 -12.86
C PRO A 241 7.91 8.09 -11.90
N PRO A 242 9.14 8.57 -12.19
CA PRO A 242 9.77 9.59 -11.39
C PRO A 242 8.93 10.87 -11.33
N ARG A 243 8.91 11.56 -10.20
CA ARG A 243 8.21 12.85 -10.07
C ARG A 243 8.68 13.88 -11.12
N ALA A 244 9.97 13.90 -11.43
CA ALA A 244 10.51 14.78 -12.46
C ALA A 244 9.88 14.55 -13.85
N GLU A 245 9.47 13.32 -14.15
CA GLU A 245 8.75 13.01 -15.40
C GLU A 245 7.35 13.61 -15.38
N MET A 246 6.63 13.50 -14.25
CA MET A 246 5.34 14.18 -14.07
C MET A 246 5.51 15.70 -14.20
N GLU A 247 6.48 16.29 -13.51
CA GLU A 247 6.76 17.74 -13.58
C GLU A 247 7.09 18.20 -15.00
N SER A 248 7.88 17.41 -15.75
CA SER A 248 8.19 17.70 -17.15
C SER A 248 6.97 17.59 -18.06
N ARG A 249 6.11 16.59 -17.84
CA ARG A 249 4.90 16.40 -18.65
C ARG A 249 3.85 17.47 -18.38
N TYR A 250 3.74 17.90 -17.13
CA TYR A 250 2.80 18.92 -16.67
C TYR A 250 3.41 20.33 -16.74
N SER A 251 4.10 20.61 -17.84
CA SER A 251 4.87 21.85 -18.05
C SER A 251 4.00 23.08 -18.30
N TYR A 252 2.70 22.92 -18.60
CA TYR A 252 1.78 24.04 -18.71
C TYR A 252 1.33 24.49 -17.33
N VAL A 253 1.92 25.58 -16.85
CA VAL A 253 1.66 26.14 -15.52
C VAL A 253 0.94 27.48 -15.64
N LYS A 254 -0.16 27.64 -14.91
CA LYS A 254 -0.86 28.92 -14.79
C LYS A 254 -1.27 29.18 -13.34
N GLN A 255 -1.14 30.43 -12.92
CA GLN A 255 -1.39 30.84 -11.53
C GLN A 255 -2.48 31.92 -11.47
N ARG A 256 -3.31 31.85 -10.42
CA ARG A 256 -4.27 32.89 -10.04
C ARG A 256 -4.33 32.99 -8.51
N GLY A 257 -3.77 34.06 -7.96
CA GLY A 257 -3.61 34.19 -6.51
C GLY A 257 -2.75 33.06 -5.94
N PRO A 258 -3.15 32.40 -4.83
CA PRO A 258 -2.41 31.29 -4.25
C PRO A 258 -2.63 29.96 -4.99
N LEU A 259 -3.42 29.91 -6.08
CA LEU A 259 -3.70 28.67 -6.81
C LEU A 259 -2.80 28.56 -8.04
N VAL A 260 -2.06 27.46 -8.14
CA VAL A 260 -1.17 27.13 -9.26
C VAL A 260 -1.66 25.84 -9.91
N VAL A 261 -2.12 25.89 -11.15
CA VAL A 261 -2.52 24.70 -11.91
C VAL A 261 -1.38 24.26 -12.81
N HIS A 262 -1.01 22.99 -12.70
CA HIS A 262 -0.11 22.27 -13.58
C HIS A 262 -0.92 21.33 -14.47
N ALA A 263 -0.72 21.39 -15.78
CA ALA A 263 -1.43 20.55 -16.75
C ALA A 263 -0.51 20.10 -17.89
N ASP A 264 -0.89 19.02 -18.56
CA ASP A 264 -0.24 18.57 -19.80
C ASP A 264 -0.72 19.47 -20.96
N PRO A 265 0.17 20.26 -21.61
CA PRO A 265 -0.21 21.18 -22.69
C PRO A 265 -0.80 20.48 -23.91
N LEU A 266 -0.51 19.19 -24.09
CA LEU A 266 -1.01 18.39 -25.21
C LEU A 266 -2.38 17.77 -24.91
N ALA A 267 -2.73 17.63 -23.62
CA ALA A 267 -3.96 16.96 -23.21
C ALA A 267 -5.07 17.92 -22.75
N VAL A 268 -4.71 19.12 -22.28
CA VAL A 268 -5.67 20.09 -21.72
C VAL A 268 -5.61 21.42 -22.49
N ARG A 269 -6.77 22.00 -22.82
CA ARG A 269 -6.83 23.29 -23.52
C ARG A 269 -6.65 24.44 -22.53
N PRO A 270 -6.00 25.56 -22.92
CA PRO A 270 -5.83 26.73 -22.06
C PRO A 270 -7.12 27.26 -21.41
N LYS A 271 -8.23 27.28 -22.16
CA LYS A 271 -9.54 27.74 -21.65
C LYS A 271 -10.09 26.86 -20.52
N ASP A 272 -9.75 25.56 -20.53
CA ASP A 272 -10.22 24.62 -19.52
C ASP A 272 -9.43 24.84 -18.21
N VAL A 273 -8.11 25.08 -18.31
CA VAL A 273 -7.28 25.50 -17.17
C VAL A 273 -7.78 26.82 -16.58
N ASP A 274 -8.19 27.77 -17.41
CA ASP A 274 -8.73 29.06 -16.96
C ASP A 274 -10.05 28.91 -16.21
N ALA A 275 -10.91 28.02 -16.68
CA ALA A 275 -12.17 27.70 -16.02
C ALA A 275 -11.93 27.04 -14.66
N VAL A 276 -11.00 26.07 -14.57
CA VAL A 276 -10.59 25.42 -13.31
C VAL A 276 -9.97 26.42 -12.33
N LEU A 277 -9.10 27.32 -12.80
CA LEU A 277 -8.51 28.38 -11.96
C LEU A 277 -9.58 29.34 -11.43
N ALA A 278 -10.56 29.73 -12.27
CA ALA A 278 -11.65 30.61 -11.87
C ALA A 278 -12.53 29.95 -10.80
N GLU A 279 -12.93 28.69 -11.01
CA GLU A 279 -13.70 27.93 -10.02
C GLU A 279 -12.90 27.71 -8.72
N GLY A 280 -11.63 27.31 -8.83
CA GLY A 280 -10.77 27.09 -7.67
C GLY A 280 -10.57 28.35 -6.83
N THR A 281 -10.41 29.52 -7.48
CA THR A 281 -10.35 30.82 -6.78
C THR A 281 -11.63 31.08 -5.99
N LEU A 282 -12.79 30.86 -6.61
CA LEU A 282 -14.09 30.99 -5.94
C LEU A 282 -14.21 30.03 -4.75
N TRP A 283 -13.72 28.80 -4.86
CA TRP A 283 -13.69 27.84 -3.76
C TRP A 283 -12.78 28.30 -2.63
N LEU A 284 -11.59 28.84 -2.93
CA LEU A 284 -10.68 29.36 -1.91
C LEU A 284 -11.30 30.51 -1.12
N ASP A 285 -11.99 31.45 -1.78
CA ASP A 285 -12.68 32.54 -1.08
C ASP A 285 -13.76 32.01 -0.15
N ARG A 286 -14.57 31.05 -0.62
CA ARG A 286 -15.61 30.40 0.19
C ARG A 286 -15.04 29.65 1.39
N LEU A 287 -13.97 28.88 1.16
CA LEU A 287 -13.31 28.11 2.22
C LEU A 287 -12.66 29.02 3.25
N ALA A 288 -12.07 30.13 2.81
CA ALA A 288 -11.46 31.09 3.71
C ALA A 288 -12.48 31.76 4.64
N VAL A 289 -13.65 32.11 4.11
CA VAL A 289 -14.77 32.61 4.92
C VAL A 289 -15.29 31.55 5.88
N ARG A 290 -15.47 30.31 5.41
CA ARG A 290 -16.03 29.20 6.22
C ARG A 290 -15.12 28.77 7.36
N LEU A 291 -13.81 28.74 7.13
CA LEU A 291 -12.82 28.30 8.11
C LEU A 291 -12.20 29.44 8.92
N GLY A 292 -12.35 30.69 8.49
CA GLY A 292 -11.66 31.83 9.10
C GLY A 292 -10.13 31.79 8.92
N THR A 293 -9.63 31.05 7.93
CA THR A 293 -8.20 30.90 7.64
C THR A 293 -7.94 30.93 6.14
N LYS A 294 -6.74 31.35 5.74
CA LYS A 294 -6.31 31.35 4.34
C LYS A 294 -5.16 30.35 4.14
N PRO A 295 -4.93 29.87 2.90
CA PRO A 295 -3.71 29.14 2.59
C PRO A 295 -2.47 29.94 2.99
N ALA A 296 -1.51 29.31 3.66
CA ALA A 296 -0.27 29.98 4.07
C ALA A 296 0.80 30.03 2.96
N GLY A 297 0.50 29.49 1.80
CA GLY A 297 1.36 29.50 0.61
C GLY A 297 0.58 28.98 -0.60
N ASP A 298 1.29 28.81 -1.70
CA ASP A 298 0.70 28.33 -2.95
C ASP A 298 0.13 26.90 -2.80
N ILE A 299 -1.00 26.68 -3.46
CA ILE A 299 -1.68 25.40 -3.60
C ILE A 299 -1.50 24.93 -5.04
N HIS A 300 -0.84 23.80 -5.21
CA HIS A 300 -0.57 23.20 -6.51
C HIS A 300 -1.66 22.19 -6.89
N VAL A 301 -2.32 22.43 -8.02
CA VAL A 301 -3.34 21.56 -8.59
C VAL A 301 -2.72 20.82 -9.77
N TRP A 302 -2.57 19.50 -9.65
CA TRP A 302 -2.19 18.63 -10.74
C TRP A 302 -3.44 18.16 -11.48
N LEU A 303 -3.67 18.73 -12.66
CA LEU A 303 -4.88 18.52 -13.46
C LEU A 303 -4.67 17.38 -14.46
N HIS A 304 -5.07 16.18 -14.08
CA HIS A 304 -4.96 14.99 -14.92
C HIS A 304 -6.08 14.98 -15.96
N ALA A 305 -5.72 14.81 -17.25
CA ALA A 305 -6.70 14.80 -18.34
C ALA A 305 -7.69 13.62 -18.23
N ASP A 306 -7.21 12.47 -17.73
CA ASP A 306 -7.97 11.23 -17.62
C ASP A 306 -7.44 10.31 -16.51
N ARG A 307 -8.22 9.26 -16.19
CA ARG A 307 -7.90 8.25 -15.16
C ARG A 307 -6.61 7.49 -15.41
N GLY A 308 -6.32 7.14 -16.66
CA GLY A 308 -5.12 6.39 -17.02
C GLY A 308 -3.89 7.20 -16.69
N THR A 309 -3.89 8.49 -17.06
CA THR A 309 -2.81 9.42 -16.74
C THR A 309 -2.67 9.62 -15.22
N ALA A 310 -3.78 9.80 -14.49
CA ALA A 310 -3.75 9.88 -13.02
C ALA A 310 -3.19 8.60 -12.38
N ALA A 311 -3.64 7.43 -12.84
CA ALA A 311 -3.18 6.13 -12.36
C ALA A 311 -1.69 5.90 -12.60
N HIS A 312 -1.18 6.30 -13.77
CA HIS A 312 0.23 6.13 -14.11
C HIS A 312 1.15 6.89 -13.15
N PHE A 313 0.88 8.19 -12.91
CA PHE A 313 1.76 9.01 -12.07
C PHE A 313 1.54 8.83 -10.57
N THR A 314 0.31 8.59 -10.15
CA THR A 314 -0.06 8.62 -8.73
C THR A 314 -0.55 7.28 -8.19
N GLY A 315 -0.92 6.33 -9.06
CA GLY A 315 -1.64 5.12 -8.69
C GLY A 315 -3.13 5.33 -8.41
N ALA A 316 -3.63 6.57 -8.42
CA ALA A 316 -5.00 6.93 -8.08
C ALA A 316 -5.92 6.96 -9.31
N ALA A 317 -6.32 5.79 -9.81
CA ALA A 317 -7.15 5.70 -11.02
C ALA A 317 -8.59 6.21 -10.84
N HIS A 318 -9.14 6.19 -9.61
CA HIS A 318 -10.57 6.41 -9.36
C HIS A 318 -10.86 7.37 -8.21
N VAL A 319 -9.83 8.05 -7.73
CA VAL A 319 -9.90 8.91 -6.55
C VAL A 319 -9.09 10.17 -6.82
N ASP A 320 -9.76 11.31 -6.67
CA ASP A 320 -9.09 12.59 -6.54
C ASP A 320 -8.62 12.72 -5.09
N PHE A 321 -7.48 13.34 -4.85
CA PHE A 321 -6.91 13.39 -3.49
C PHE A 321 -6.09 14.64 -3.24
N ALA A 322 -6.01 15.02 -1.97
CA ALA A 322 -5.18 16.10 -1.47
C ALA A 322 -4.01 15.57 -0.62
N LEU A 323 -2.91 16.32 -0.63
CA LEU A 323 -1.74 16.15 0.23
C LEU A 323 -1.53 17.44 1.03
N PRO A 324 -2.26 17.62 2.16
CA PRO A 324 -2.28 18.90 2.87
C PRO A 324 -0.90 19.37 3.36
N TRP A 325 0.01 18.47 3.73
CA TRP A 325 1.39 18.81 4.13
C TRP A 325 2.24 19.39 3.00
N ARG A 326 1.81 19.22 1.75
CA ARG A 326 2.48 19.75 0.55
C ARG A 326 1.70 20.88 -0.12
N ARG A 327 0.44 21.10 0.29
CA ARG A 327 -0.52 21.93 -0.45
C ARG A 327 -0.67 21.49 -1.90
N GLU A 328 -0.62 20.19 -2.15
CA GLU A 328 -0.83 19.60 -3.47
C GLU A 328 -2.22 18.96 -3.51
N ILE A 329 -2.93 19.10 -4.62
CA ILE A 329 -4.13 18.32 -4.94
C ILE A 329 -3.99 17.70 -6.32
N HIS A 330 -4.54 16.50 -6.49
CA HIS A 330 -4.54 15.74 -7.72
C HIS A 330 -5.98 15.46 -8.11
N VAL A 331 -6.39 16.00 -9.25
CA VAL A 331 -7.78 15.93 -9.73
C VAL A 331 -7.82 15.46 -11.18
N GLU A 332 -8.82 14.64 -11.51
CA GLU A 332 -9.05 14.10 -12.84
C GLU A 332 -10.24 14.80 -13.54
N GLY A 333 -9.99 15.26 -14.77
CA GLY A 333 -10.98 15.90 -15.64
C GLY A 333 -10.93 17.42 -15.58
N VAL A 334 -11.67 18.07 -16.49
CA VAL A 334 -11.65 19.53 -16.66
C VAL A 334 -13.04 20.16 -16.63
N ASP A 335 -14.04 19.38 -16.20
CA ASP A 335 -15.43 19.83 -16.14
C ASP A 335 -15.57 20.96 -15.12
N VAL A 336 -16.38 21.98 -15.45
CA VAL A 336 -16.75 23.08 -14.55
C VAL A 336 -18.28 23.18 -14.52
N PRO A 337 -18.94 23.06 -13.36
CA PRO A 337 -18.35 22.91 -12.03
C PRO A 337 -17.67 21.54 -11.84
N HIS A 338 -16.47 21.56 -11.25
CA HIS A 338 -15.66 20.37 -11.04
C HIS A 338 -16.20 19.55 -9.87
N ARG A 339 -16.33 18.23 -10.09
CA ARG A 339 -17.00 17.30 -9.15
C ARG A 339 -16.38 17.27 -7.73
N SER A 340 -15.08 17.52 -7.64
CA SER A 340 -14.26 17.30 -6.43
C SER A 340 -13.31 18.44 -6.10
N LEU A 341 -13.18 19.47 -6.95
CA LEU A 341 -12.13 20.48 -6.78
C LEU A 341 -12.27 21.21 -5.44
N GLY A 342 -13.48 21.67 -5.13
CA GLY A 342 -13.77 22.29 -3.84
C GLY A 342 -13.52 21.34 -2.66
N HIS A 343 -13.85 20.05 -2.81
CA HIS A 343 -13.66 19.04 -1.74
C HIS A 343 -12.18 18.81 -1.44
N GLU A 344 -11.33 18.66 -2.47
CA GLU A 344 -9.89 18.49 -2.29
C GLU A 344 -9.22 19.77 -1.78
N LEU A 345 -9.65 20.96 -2.24
CA LEU A 345 -9.20 22.23 -1.67
C LEU A 345 -9.56 22.35 -0.19
N ALA A 346 -10.73 21.87 0.22
CA ALA A 346 -11.15 21.89 1.62
C ALA A 346 -10.18 21.12 2.51
N HIS A 347 -9.64 19.98 2.05
CA HIS A 347 -8.62 19.23 2.78
C HIS A 347 -7.34 20.03 3.00
N VAL A 348 -6.86 20.74 1.96
CA VAL A 348 -5.63 21.56 2.06
C VAL A 348 -5.83 22.75 2.98
N VAL A 349 -6.92 23.51 2.81
CA VAL A 349 -7.17 24.71 3.63
C VAL A 349 -7.45 24.34 5.08
N ALA A 350 -8.24 23.28 5.33
CA ALA A 350 -8.45 22.78 6.69
C ALA A 350 -7.14 22.26 7.33
N GLY A 351 -6.20 21.75 6.51
CA GLY A 351 -4.89 21.32 6.96
C GLY A 351 -4.03 22.42 7.56
N GLU A 352 -4.26 23.71 7.23
CA GLU A 352 -3.56 24.85 7.85
C GLU A 352 -3.91 25.01 9.34
N LEU A 353 -5.02 24.41 9.79
CA LEU A 353 -5.41 24.39 11.21
C LEU A 353 -4.73 23.25 11.99
N SER A 354 -3.95 22.41 11.32
CA SER A 354 -3.31 21.24 11.93
C SER A 354 -1.79 21.41 12.04
N THR A 355 -1.25 21.12 13.22
CA THR A 355 0.20 21.04 13.47
C THR A 355 0.76 19.63 13.26
N ALA A 356 -0.07 18.66 12.87
CA ALA A 356 0.37 17.30 12.61
C ALA A 356 1.28 17.23 11.36
N PRO A 357 2.24 16.28 11.28
CA PRO A 357 3.17 16.19 10.15
C PRO A 357 2.51 16.08 8.77
N LEU A 358 1.40 15.33 8.68
CA LEU A 358 0.62 15.18 7.44
C LEU A 358 -0.48 16.25 7.30
N ARG A 359 -0.57 17.20 8.23
CA ARG A 359 -1.62 18.24 8.29
C ARG A 359 -3.05 17.70 8.19
N ILE A 360 -3.27 16.47 8.69
CA ILE A 360 -4.59 15.85 8.81
C ILE A 360 -4.88 15.49 10.27
N PRO A 361 -6.15 15.51 10.70
CA PRO A 361 -6.55 15.06 12.04
C PRO A 361 -6.11 13.62 12.29
N SER A 362 -5.13 13.44 13.18
CA SER A 362 -4.54 12.14 13.48
C SER A 362 -4.18 12.05 14.97
N ARG A 363 -4.29 10.86 15.56
CA ARG A 363 -3.82 10.59 16.94
C ARG A 363 -2.34 10.23 16.98
N PHE A 364 -1.84 9.73 15.85
CA PHE A 364 -0.47 9.34 15.58
C PHE A 364 -0.26 9.41 14.07
N VAL A 365 0.98 9.56 13.59
CA VAL A 365 1.32 9.85 12.18
C VAL A 365 0.54 9.01 11.16
N PHE A 366 0.22 7.74 11.48
CA PHE A 366 -0.47 6.80 10.58
C PHE A 366 -1.95 6.56 10.89
N PHE A 367 -2.43 6.93 12.08
CA PHE A 367 -3.84 6.70 12.47
C PHE A 367 -4.65 7.96 12.21
N HIS A 368 -4.97 8.17 10.93
CA HIS A 368 -5.82 9.26 10.47
C HIS A 368 -7.29 9.01 10.88
N ARG A 369 -7.99 10.07 11.29
CA ARG A 369 -9.42 10.00 11.59
C ARG A 369 -10.22 10.28 10.31
N ALA A 370 -10.29 9.28 9.44
CA ALA A 370 -10.93 9.36 8.11
C ALA A 370 -12.29 10.08 8.13
N ALA A 371 -13.16 9.75 9.10
CA ALA A 371 -14.49 10.35 9.19
C ALA A 371 -14.46 11.85 9.50
N ILE A 372 -13.48 12.34 10.26
CA ILE A 372 -13.31 13.78 10.49
C ILE A 372 -12.73 14.43 9.23
N THR A 373 -11.66 13.86 8.66
CA THR A 373 -11.01 14.39 7.45
C THR A 373 -12.02 14.56 6.32
N GLU A 374 -12.70 13.48 5.93
CA GLU A 374 -13.72 13.53 4.86
C GLU A 374 -14.98 14.28 5.29
N GLY A 375 -15.41 14.13 6.54
CA GLY A 375 -16.61 14.77 7.04
C GLY A 375 -16.50 16.30 7.06
N VAL A 376 -15.32 16.83 7.39
CA VAL A 376 -15.04 18.27 7.34
C VAL A 376 -15.05 18.77 5.90
N ALA A 377 -14.40 18.08 4.96
CA ALA A 377 -14.42 18.47 3.55
C ALA A 377 -15.86 18.51 2.98
N VAL A 378 -16.68 17.49 3.26
CA VAL A 378 -18.10 17.46 2.88
C VAL A 378 -18.89 18.59 3.55
N ALA A 379 -18.66 18.85 4.84
CA ALA A 379 -19.35 19.92 5.57
C ALA A 379 -18.99 21.32 5.06
N LEU A 380 -17.76 21.48 4.56
CA LEU A 380 -17.26 22.72 3.95
C LEU A 380 -17.64 22.85 2.48
N THR A 381 -18.19 21.82 1.85
CA THR A 381 -18.61 21.81 0.43
C THR A 381 -19.99 21.16 0.23
N PRO A 382 -21.01 21.56 1.00
CA PRO A 382 -22.33 20.91 0.96
C PRO A 382 -22.99 20.98 -0.42
N GLU A 383 -22.59 21.94 -1.26
CA GLU A 383 -23.05 22.09 -2.64
C GLU A 383 -22.60 20.94 -3.54
N LEU A 384 -21.37 20.44 -3.35
CA LEU A 384 -20.84 19.30 -4.11
C LEU A 384 -21.39 17.97 -3.60
N ALA A 385 -21.77 17.92 -2.32
CA ALA A 385 -22.29 16.72 -1.68
C ALA A 385 -23.81 16.55 -1.82
N ALA A 386 -24.51 17.52 -2.41
CA ALA A 386 -25.94 17.40 -2.71
C ALA A 386 -26.18 16.27 -3.73
N ASN A 387 -27.05 15.32 -3.39
CA ASN A 387 -27.24 14.11 -4.19
C ASN A 387 -28.71 13.71 -4.19
N GLY A 388 -29.27 13.46 -5.38
CA GLY A 388 -30.70 13.14 -5.55
C GLY A 388 -31.62 14.24 -5.01
N GLY A 389 -31.21 15.51 -5.06
CA GLY A 389 -31.95 16.65 -4.52
C GLY A 389 -31.90 16.80 -3.00
N LEU A 390 -31.19 15.94 -2.28
CA LEU A 390 -31.07 16.01 -0.83
C LEU A 390 -29.80 16.74 -0.42
N THR A 391 -29.94 17.69 0.51
CA THR A 391 -28.83 18.30 1.23
C THR A 391 -28.09 17.26 2.09
N VAL A 392 -26.84 17.55 2.49
CA VAL A 392 -26.05 16.69 3.39
C VAL A 392 -26.80 16.38 4.69
N LYS A 393 -27.52 17.36 5.25
CA LYS A 393 -28.32 17.20 6.47
C LYS A 393 -29.49 16.25 6.26
N GLU A 394 -30.16 16.34 5.12
CA GLU A 394 -31.27 15.46 4.75
C GLU A 394 -30.78 14.04 4.45
N GLN A 395 -29.64 13.88 3.78
CA GLN A 395 -29.01 12.57 3.58
C GLN A 395 -28.68 11.90 4.92
N ALA A 396 -28.08 12.63 5.85
CA ALA A 396 -27.79 12.13 7.20
C ALA A 396 -29.09 11.79 7.98
N ALA A 397 -30.13 12.61 7.85
CA ALA A 397 -31.44 12.34 8.47
C ALA A 397 -32.10 11.09 7.87
N ALA A 398 -32.05 10.91 6.55
CA ALA A 398 -32.55 9.72 5.86
C ALA A 398 -31.81 8.46 6.31
N MET A 399 -30.47 8.50 6.41
CA MET A 399 -29.68 7.39 6.95
C MET A 399 -30.06 7.04 8.39
N ARG A 400 -30.32 8.03 9.24
CA ARG A 400 -30.78 7.82 10.62
C ARG A 400 -32.16 7.18 10.66
N ARG A 401 -33.13 7.71 9.91
CA ARG A 401 -34.51 7.18 9.83
C ARG A 401 -34.54 5.75 9.29
N ALA A 402 -33.66 5.43 8.34
CA ALA A 402 -33.54 4.09 7.77
C ALA A 402 -32.76 3.11 8.69
N GLY A 403 -32.24 3.56 9.83
CA GLY A 403 -31.45 2.73 10.76
C GLY A 403 -30.07 2.35 10.23
N PHE A 404 -29.53 3.09 9.25
CA PHE A 404 -28.21 2.86 8.66
C PHE A 404 -27.13 3.81 9.20
N ALA A 405 -27.50 4.88 9.90
CA ALA A 405 -26.52 5.80 10.47
C ALA A 405 -25.69 5.10 11.56
N PRO A 406 -24.35 5.15 11.49
CA PRO A 406 -23.50 4.66 12.57
C PRO A 406 -23.72 5.52 13.83
N GLY A 407 -23.51 4.93 15.01
CA GLY A 407 -23.45 5.70 16.24
C GLY A 407 -22.34 6.76 16.18
N THR A 408 -22.52 7.90 16.84
CA THR A 408 -21.57 9.02 16.81
C THR A 408 -20.16 8.60 17.26
N ALA A 409 -20.06 7.77 18.29
CA ALA A 409 -18.78 7.21 18.71
C ALA A 409 -18.10 6.39 17.59
N ALA A 410 -18.86 5.61 16.82
CA ALA A 410 -18.30 4.79 15.74
C ALA A 410 -17.71 5.63 14.60
N LEU A 411 -18.17 6.88 14.41
CA LEU A 411 -17.56 7.81 13.45
C LEU A 411 -16.11 8.15 13.83
N PHE A 412 -15.84 8.33 15.12
CA PHE A 412 -14.52 8.81 15.58
C PHE A 412 -13.47 7.71 15.80
N TRP A 413 -13.89 6.45 15.87
CA TRP A 413 -13.01 5.31 16.19
C TRP A 413 -12.66 4.42 14.98
N GLY A 414 -13.14 4.77 13.78
CA GLY A 414 -13.08 3.89 12.62
C GLY A 414 -14.08 2.74 12.76
N CYS A 415 -14.54 2.21 11.64
CA CYS A 415 -15.64 1.26 11.60
C CYS A 415 -15.30 -0.04 12.38
N ARG A 416 -15.75 -0.15 13.64
CA ARG A 416 -16.03 -1.48 14.21
C ARG A 416 -17.15 -2.04 13.37
N SER A 417 -16.93 -3.21 12.77
CA SER A 417 -17.94 -3.94 12.02
C SER A 417 -19.21 -4.08 12.87
N SER A 418 -20.20 -3.26 12.56
CA SER A 418 -21.53 -3.40 13.14
C SER A 418 -22.06 -4.78 12.73
N PRO A 419 -22.57 -5.60 13.65
CA PRO A 419 -23.24 -6.83 13.27
C PRO A 419 -24.44 -6.45 12.38
N SER A 420 -24.40 -6.89 11.13
CA SER A 420 -25.49 -6.64 10.19
C SER A 420 -26.75 -7.36 10.71
N ARG A 421 -27.69 -6.63 11.30
CA ARG A 421 -29.06 -7.14 11.46
C ARG A 421 -29.63 -7.35 10.06
N ARG A 422 -30.01 -8.59 9.76
CA ARG A 422 -30.69 -8.98 8.52
C ARG A 422 -32.06 -8.28 8.50
N ARG A 423 -32.22 -7.24 7.69
CA ARG A 423 -33.52 -6.88 7.12
C ARG A 423 -33.35 -6.77 5.62
N ALA A 424 -34.08 -7.62 4.91
CA ALA A 424 -34.17 -7.62 3.46
C ALA A 424 -35.02 -6.40 3.04
N ALA A 425 -34.37 -5.40 2.46
CA ALA A 425 -35.04 -4.34 1.74
C ALA A 425 -34.30 -4.16 0.40
N THR A 426 -35.06 -4.25 -0.69
CA THR A 426 -34.63 -4.10 -2.07
C THR A 426 -34.08 -2.69 -2.29
N PRO A 427 -32.88 -2.49 -2.90
CA PRO A 427 -32.35 -1.14 -3.10
C PRO A 427 -32.85 -0.51 -4.42
N PRO A 428 -33.06 0.83 -4.47
CA PRO A 428 -33.33 1.56 -5.70
C PRO A 428 -32.03 1.80 -6.51
N PRO A 429 -32.11 2.11 -7.82
CA PRO A 429 -30.94 2.33 -8.66
C PRO A 429 -30.47 3.79 -8.54
N ALA A 430 -29.22 4.04 -8.13
CA ALA A 430 -28.61 5.36 -8.30
C ALA A 430 -27.07 5.30 -8.37
N ARG A 431 -26.54 5.93 -9.42
CA ARG A 431 -25.12 6.25 -9.67
C ARG A 431 -24.72 7.43 -8.76
N SER A 432 -23.67 7.31 -7.93
CA SER A 432 -22.88 8.45 -7.41
C SER A 432 -21.76 8.02 -6.44
N SER A 433 -20.86 8.97 -6.20
CA SER A 433 -19.57 9.03 -5.50
C SER A 433 -19.52 8.62 -4.02
N SER A 434 -20.59 8.07 -3.42
CA SER A 434 -20.56 7.55 -2.03
C SER A 434 -20.16 6.06 -1.92
N ARG A 435 -19.41 5.54 -2.90
CA ARG A 435 -19.01 4.12 -2.97
C ARG A 435 -18.05 3.66 -1.86
N TRP A 436 -17.48 4.57 -1.10
CA TRP A 436 -16.56 4.28 0.01
C TRP A 436 -17.11 3.35 1.09
N TRP A 437 -18.44 3.20 1.19
CA TRP A 437 -19.08 2.44 2.28
C TRP A 437 -19.97 1.27 1.83
N ARG A 438 -20.04 0.96 0.53
CA ARG A 438 -20.92 -0.10 0.00
C ARG A 438 -20.18 -1.08 -0.89
N ALA A 439 -19.42 -1.98 -0.27
CA ALA A 439 -19.09 -3.27 -0.89
C ALA A 439 -20.22 -4.27 -0.57
N ARG A 440 -21.23 -4.38 -1.43
CA ARG A 440 -22.07 -5.59 -1.53
C ARG A 440 -22.10 -6.03 -3.00
N CYS A 441 -21.63 -7.25 -3.28
CA CYS A 441 -21.76 -7.88 -4.61
C CYS A 441 -23.27 -8.01 -4.93
N PRO A 442 -23.70 -7.79 -6.19
CA PRO A 442 -25.04 -8.15 -6.63
C PRO A 442 -25.17 -9.67 -6.60
N THR A 443 -26.19 -10.19 -5.92
CA THR A 443 -26.51 -11.62 -5.95
C THR A 443 -26.99 -12.01 -7.34
N ARG A 444 -26.28 -12.91 -8.03
CA ARG A 444 -26.82 -13.63 -9.19
C ARG A 444 -28.11 -14.31 -8.75
N ARG A 445 -29.22 -14.03 -9.44
CA ARG A 445 -30.34 -14.97 -9.49
C ARG A 445 -29.83 -16.20 -10.24
N ALA A 446 -29.80 -17.35 -9.56
CA ALA A 446 -29.67 -18.63 -10.24
C ALA A 446 -30.97 -18.89 -11.05
N PRO A 447 -30.89 -19.62 -12.18
CA PRO A 447 -32.05 -19.98 -13.00
C PRO A 447 -33.09 -20.80 -12.22
#